data_AF-A0A1V2BAV1-F1
#
_entry.id   AF-A0A1V2BAV1-F1
#
_cell.length_a   1.000
_cell.length_b   1.000
_cell.length_c   1.000
_cell.angle_alpha   90.00
_cell.angle_beta   90.00
_cell.angle_gamma   90.00
#
_symmetry.space_group_name_H-M   'P 1'
#
loop_
_entity.id
_entity.type
_entity.pdbx_description
1 polymer ?
#
loop_
_entity_poly.entity_id
_entity_poly.type
_entity_poly.pdbx_seq_one_letter_code
_entity_poly.pdbx_strand_id
1 'polypeptide(L)'
;MFLVLANCVLSDAIFCSISLILFTQYLWMYYKPTFSNIVFQALLIGAAFVIRYTAIYYPIVSVFAILLAGYKWPLKLIGMVLPWLLIFPFIWYTQQETKKLTGTAEFSVFGGWQIANNALYMYGSIDVDSTKLPAGTLELDREARAFWKKTPPTADDLAELPGTFFIKVPTAILKPYLSKHGWANLPGAPGGFQAWGSVSPIYNAYGKWLIQHYPLEFARHYMWLNVKNYFIPHLEKFGSYNIGMREVWDPAKIWFNMKSNQITLIPSIQFQGYIFFIFPLFFMALNIFFAGCVIFFLTEVVYTF
;
A
#
# COMPACT_ATOMS: atom_id res chain seq x y z
N MET A 1 -15.41 14.26 -4.38
CA MET A 1 -14.31 13.41 -3.88
C MET A 1 -13.03 14.21 -3.68
N PHE A 2 -12.44 14.79 -4.73
CA PHE A 2 -11.14 15.49 -4.63
C PHE A 2 -11.11 16.64 -3.62
N LEU A 3 -12.19 17.40 -3.47
CA LEU A 3 -12.29 18.45 -2.44
C LEU A 3 -12.16 17.88 -1.01
N VAL A 4 -12.80 16.75 -0.74
CA VAL A 4 -12.72 16.07 0.56
C VAL A 4 -11.31 15.50 0.78
N LEU A 5 -10.73 14.89 -0.26
CA LEU A 5 -9.37 14.37 -0.21
C LEU A 5 -8.33 15.47 0.03
N ALA A 6 -8.48 16.63 -0.61
CA ALA A 6 -7.60 17.79 -0.44
C ALA A 6 -7.73 18.42 0.96
N ASN A 7 -8.88 18.26 1.61
CA ASN A 7 -9.09 18.69 3.00
C ASN A 7 -8.57 17.70 4.04
N CYS A 8 -8.02 16.56 3.62
CA CYS A 8 -7.35 15.61 4.49
C CYS A 8 -5.84 15.84 4.48
N VAL A 9 -5.19 15.65 5.64
CA VAL A 9 -3.73 15.60 5.75
C VAL A 9 -3.27 14.19 5.34
N LEU A 10 -3.28 13.91 4.04
CA LEU A 10 -2.93 12.62 3.44
C LEU A 10 -2.05 12.81 2.20
N SER A 11 -1.13 11.87 1.96
CA SER A 11 -0.31 11.88 0.74
C SER A 11 -1.08 11.52 -0.52
N ASP A 12 -2.27 10.93 -0.39
CA ASP A 12 -3.15 10.48 -1.48
C ASP A 12 -3.49 11.61 -2.46
N ALA A 13 -3.76 12.84 -1.98
CA ALA A 13 -4.09 13.98 -2.84
C ALA A 13 -2.94 14.36 -3.78
N ILE A 14 -1.73 14.46 -3.23
CA ILE A 14 -0.52 14.81 -3.97
C ILE A 14 -0.16 13.67 -4.92
N PHE A 15 -0.20 12.44 -4.43
CA PHE A 15 0.06 11.25 -5.24
C PHE A 15 -0.90 11.14 -6.44
N CYS A 16 -2.20 11.35 -6.21
CA CYS A 16 -3.21 11.37 -7.26
C CYS A 16 -2.93 12.48 -8.28
N SER A 17 -2.60 13.69 -7.81
CA SER A 17 -2.27 14.83 -8.69
C SER A 17 -1.09 14.53 -9.60
N ILE A 18 0.01 13.99 -9.05
CA ILE A 18 1.18 13.57 -9.83
C ILE A 18 0.80 12.48 -10.85
N SER A 19 -0.05 11.54 -10.45
CA SER A 19 -0.50 10.46 -11.33
C SER A 19 -1.34 10.97 -12.50
N LEU A 20 -2.19 11.97 -12.29
CA LEU A 20 -2.97 12.62 -13.36
C LEU A 20 -2.07 13.40 -14.32
N ILE A 21 -1.08 14.11 -13.79
CA ILE A 21 -0.07 14.80 -14.60
C ILE A 21 0.71 13.78 -15.44
N LEU A 22 1.13 12.67 -14.82
CA LEU A 22 1.86 11.60 -15.49
C LEU A 22 1.04 10.93 -16.59
N PHE A 23 -0.25 10.68 -16.35
CA PHE A 23 -1.16 10.14 -17.36
C PHE A 23 -1.31 11.11 -18.55
N THR A 24 -1.52 12.39 -18.27
CA THR A 24 -1.57 13.45 -19.30
C THR A 24 -0.25 13.53 -20.08
N GLN A 25 0.87 13.36 -19.37
CA GLN A 25 2.19 13.33 -19.97
C GLN A 25 2.37 12.16 -20.94
N TYR A 26 1.80 10.99 -20.67
CA TYR A 26 1.82 9.87 -21.61
C TYR A 26 1.09 10.19 -22.92
N LEU A 27 -0.05 10.88 -22.84
CA LEU A 27 -0.76 11.36 -24.04
C LEU A 27 0.09 12.38 -24.81
N TRP A 28 0.79 13.26 -24.10
CA TRP A 28 1.68 14.25 -24.70
C TRP A 28 2.92 13.62 -25.35
N MET A 29 3.46 12.57 -24.75
CA MET A 29 4.56 11.78 -25.30
C MET A 29 4.16 11.08 -26.60
N TYR A 30 2.92 10.60 -26.68
CA TYR A 30 2.36 10.02 -27.91
C TYR A 30 2.22 11.09 -29.02
N TYR A 31 1.66 12.25 -28.69
CA TYR A 31 1.46 13.33 -29.66
C TYR A 31 2.75 14.04 -30.09
N LYS A 32 3.66 14.35 -29.15
CA LYS A 32 4.89 15.10 -29.38
C LYS A 32 6.07 14.45 -28.63
N PRO A 33 6.72 13.42 -29.21
CA PRO A 33 7.80 12.69 -28.56
C PRO A 33 9.09 13.54 -28.48
N THR A 34 9.29 14.24 -27.37
CA THR A 34 10.51 15.05 -27.10
C THR A 34 11.34 14.46 -25.97
N PHE A 35 12.64 14.74 -25.95
CA PHE A 35 13.53 14.33 -24.85
C PHE A 35 13.12 14.95 -23.50
N SER A 36 12.70 16.22 -23.50
CA SER A 36 12.18 16.87 -22.29
C SER A 36 11.02 16.11 -21.66
N ASN A 37 10.15 15.52 -22.48
CA ASN A 37 9.04 14.72 -21.97
C ASN A 37 9.49 13.44 -21.25
N ILE A 38 10.57 12.81 -21.70
CA ILE A 38 11.17 11.63 -21.04
C ILE A 38 11.75 12.03 -19.68
N VAL A 39 12.52 13.13 -19.64
CA VAL A 39 13.11 13.62 -18.39
C VAL A 39 12.02 14.00 -17.39
N PHE A 40 11.00 14.75 -17.84
CA PHE A 40 9.90 15.17 -16.98
C PHE A 40 9.11 13.98 -16.41
N GLN A 41 8.79 12.99 -17.26
CA GLN A 41 8.15 11.75 -16.82
C GLN A 41 8.99 11.01 -15.77
N ALA A 42 10.30 10.87 -15.98
CA ALA A 42 11.16 10.20 -15.00
C ALA A 42 11.18 10.93 -13.66
N LEU A 43 11.28 12.27 -13.66
CA LEU A 43 11.21 13.09 -12.45
C LEU A 43 9.86 12.93 -11.73
N LEU A 44 8.75 12.91 -12.47
CA LEU A 44 7.41 12.67 -11.89
C LEU A 44 7.31 11.27 -11.27
N ILE A 45 7.83 10.23 -11.92
CA ILE A 45 7.84 8.87 -11.38
C ILE A 45 8.70 8.80 -10.11
N GLY A 46 9.89 9.39 -10.13
CA GLY A 46 10.76 9.48 -8.96
C GLY A 46 10.07 10.20 -7.79
N ALA A 47 9.45 11.35 -8.05
CA ALA A 47 8.70 12.10 -7.05
C ALA A 47 7.49 11.29 -6.51
N ALA A 48 6.73 10.64 -7.38
CA ALA A 48 5.63 9.78 -7.00
C ALA A 48 6.10 8.64 -6.08
N PHE A 49 7.24 8.02 -6.40
CA PHE A 49 7.83 6.93 -5.61
C PHE A 49 8.27 7.38 -4.22
N VAL A 50 8.88 8.57 -4.10
CA VAL A 50 9.25 9.16 -2.81
C VAL A 50 8.00 9.41 -1.95
N ILE A 51 6.92 9.89 -2.54
CA ILE A 51 5.67 10.20 -1.82
C ILE A 51 4.92 8.92 -1.42
N ARG A 52 4.85 7.94 -2.34
CA ARG A 52 4.31 6.60 -2.06
C ARG A 52 5.08 5.56 -2.85
N TYR A 53 5.67 4.61 -2.14
CA TYR A 53 6.43 3.53 -2.76
C TYR A 53 5.59 2.63 -3.69
N THR A 54 4.25 2.69 -3.62
CA THR A 54 3.35 2.03 -4.59
C THR A 54 3.59 2.49 -6.03
N ALA A 55 4.19 3.67 -6.26
CA ALA A 55 4.63 4.08 -7.59
C ALA A 55 5.83 3.30 -8.15
N ILE A 56 6.35 2.29 -7.44
CA ILE A 56 7.33 1.34 -7.99
C ILE A 56 6.82 0.62 -9.25
N TYR A 57 5.50 0.56 -9.46
CA TYR A 57 4.88 0.03 -10.67
C TYR A 57 4.85 1.03 -11.83
N TYR A 58 5.02 2.34 -11.59
CA TYR A 58 4.91 3.37 -12.64
C TYR A 58 5.99 3.26 -13.72
N PRO A 59 7.26 2.88 -13.43
CA PRO A 59 8.22 2.55 -14.46
C PRO A 59 7.69 1.49 -15.44
N ILE A 60 7.02 0.44 -14.95
CA ILE A 60 6.45 -0.62 -15.78
C ILE A 60 5.35 -0.07 -16.68
N VAL A 61 4.43 0.72 -16.13
CA VAL A 61 3.37 1.39 -16.92
C VAL A 61 3.99 2.31 -17.99
N SER A 62 5.05 3.03 -17.62
CA SER A 62 5.72 3.94 -18.55
C SER A 62 6.43 3.25 -19.71
N VAL A 63 6.91 2.01 -19.51
CA VAL A 63 7.48 1.20 -20.60
C VAL A 63 6.45 1.02 -21.71
N PHE A 64 5.20 0.69 -21.37
CA PHE A 64 4.13 0.55 -22.36
C PHE A 64 3.85 1.87 -23.08
N ALA A 65 3.74 2.98 -22.35
CA ALA A 65 3.52 4.30 -22.95
C ALA A 65 4.65 4.72 -23.90
N ILE A 66 5.91 4.48 -23.52
CA ILE A 66 7.11 4.79 -24.33
C ILE A 66 7.18 3.89 -25.57
N LEU A 67 6.82 2.61 -25.45
CA LEU A 67 6.80 1.67 -26.58
C LEU A 67 5.78 2.11 -27.64
N LEU A 68 4.62 2.60 -27.23
CA LEU A 68 3.57 3.11 -28.12
C LEU A 68 3.90 4.49 -28.70
N ALA A 69 4.71 5.29 -28.03
CA ALA A 69 5.11 6.61 -28.51
C ALA A 69 6.14 6.54 -29.67
N GLY A 70 6.10 7.55 -30.54
CA GLY A 70 6.94 7.68 -31.75
C GLY A 70 8.41 8.01 -31.51
N TYR A 71 8.99 7.63 -30.36
CA TYR A 71 10.40 7.85 -30.04
C TYR A 71 11.35 6.97 -30.87
N LYS A 72 12.55 7.47 -31.17
CA LYS A 72 13.66 6.62 -31.64
C LYS A 72 14.13 5.68 -30.51
N TRP A 73 14.61 4.49 -30.86
CA TRP A 73 15.04 3.47 -29.89
C TRP A 73 16.01 3.96 -28.80
N PRO A 74 17.04 4.78 -29.08
CA PRO A 74 17.91 5.29 -28.01
C PRO A 74 17.13 6.09 -26.96
N LEU A 75 16.16 6.91 -27.38
CA LEU A 75 15.31 7.67 -26.47
C LEU A 75 14.33 6.77 -25.72
N LYS A 76 13.81 5.71 -26.36
CA LYS A 76 12.98 4.70 -25.68
C LYS A 76 13.74 4.05 -24.54
N LEU A 77 14.96 3.58 -24.79
CA LEU A 77 15.81 2.95 -23.77
C LEU A 77 16.12 3.91 -22.62
N ILE A 78 16.47 5.16 -22.92
CA ILE A 78 16.69 6.19 -21.89
C ILE A 78 15.43 6.38 -21.05
N GLY A 79 14.25 6.51 -21.67
CA GLY A 79 13.01 6.69 -20.93
C GLY A 79 12.59 5.51 -20.07
N MET A 80 12.96 4.29 -20.46
CA MET A 80 12.72 3.09 -19.65
C MET A 80 13.68 3.00 -18.45
N VAL A 81 14.93 3.43 -18.61
CA VAL A 81 15.98 3.31 -17.58
C VAL A 81 15.98 4.48 -16.60
N LEU A 82 15.70 5.70 -17.06
CA LEU A 82 15.85 6.91 -16.27
C LEU A 82 15.02 6.93 -14.97
N PRO A 83 13.76 6.43 -14.91
CA PRO A 83 13.03 6.33 -13.64
C PRO A 83 13.74 5.44 -12.61
N TRP A 84 14.34 4.33 -13.04
CA TRP A 84 15.06 3.41 -12.16
C TRP A 84 16.33 4.03 -11.57
N LEU A 85 17.01 4.89 -12.33
CA LEU A 85 18.16 5.66 -11.85
C LEU A 85 17.80 6.64 -10.72
N LEU A 86 16.54 7.03 -10.59
CA LEU A 86 16.06 7.84 -9.46
C LEU A 86 15.59 6.97 -8.30
N ILE A 87 14.93 5.84 -8.59
CA ILE A 87 14.36 4.94 -7.59
C ILE A 87 15.43 4.18 -6.81
N PHE A 88 16.41 3.55 -7.48
CA PHE A 88 17.37 2.66 -6.80
C PHE A 88 18.28 3.39 -5.80
N PRO A 89 18.87 4.56 -6.12
CA PRO A 89 19.66 5.30 -5.14
C PRO A 89 18.82 5.72 -3.92
N PHE A 90 17.55 6.09 -4.12
CA PHE A 90 16.65 6.41 -3.02
C PHE A 90 16.39 5.19 -2.13
N ILE A 91 16.08 4.03 -2.72
CA ILE A 91 15.90 2.77 -1.98
C ILE A 91 17.15 2.46 -1.15
N TRP A 92 18.32 2.52 -1.78
CA TRP A 92 19.58 2.22 -1.12
C TRP A 92 19.87 3.19 0.03
N TYR A 93 19.68 4.50 -0.19
CA TYR A 93 19.83 5.52 0.85
C TYR A 93 18.90 5.25 2.04
N THR A 94 17.61 5.04 1.80
CA THR A 94 16.62 4.74 2.84
C THR A 94 16.94 3.46 3.60
N GLN A 95 17.45 2.42 2.93
CA GLN A 95 17.91 1.20 3.59
C GLN A 95 19.08 1.45 4.53
N GLN A 96 20.05 2.29 4.14
CA GLN A 96 21.19 2.62 5.02
C GLN A 96 20.73 3.45 6.23
N GLU A 97 19.84 4.42 6.03
CA GLU A 97 19.29 5.20 7.15
C GLU A 97 18.45 4.33 8.10
N THR A 98 17.64 3.42 7.56
CA THR A 98 16.88 2.47 8.36
C THR A 98 17.80 1.51 9.13
N LYS A 99 18.90 1.05 8.52
CA LYS A 99 19.90 0.21 9.17
C LYS A 99 20.54 0.92 10.37
N LYS A 100 20.84 2.21 10.26
CA LYS A 100 21.39 3.01 11.38
C LYS A 100 20.43 3.07 12.56
N LEU A 101 19.12 3.18 12.28
CA LEU A 101 18.10 3.35 13.32
C LEU A 101 17.65 2.01 13.93
N THR A 102 17.48 0.97 13.10
CA THR A 102 16.82 -0.29 13.49
C THR A 102 17.78 -1.48 13.58
N GLY A 103 19.03 -1.33 13.11
CA GLY A 103 19.99 -2.42 12.94
C GLY A 103 19.81 -3.22 11.65
N THR A 104 18.70 -3.03 10.92
CA THR A 104 18.36 -3.82 9.73
C THR A 104 18.17 -2.94 8.49
N ALA A 105 18.75 -3.35 7.37
CA ALA A 105 18.65 -2.61 6.12
C ALA A 105 17.34 -2.92 5.38
N GLU A 106 16.26 -2.27 5.80
CA GLU A 106 14.96 -2.37 5.13
C GLU A 106 14.59 -1.04 4.45
N PHE A 107 14.01 -1.13 3.26
CA PHE A 107 13.50 0.07 2.58
C PHE A 107 12.24 0.61 3.28
N SER A 108 11.41 -0.31 3.76
CA SER A 108 10.25 0.00 4.57
C SER A 108 10.18 -0.96 5.74
N VAL A 109 10.28 -0.42 6.95
CA VAL A 109 10.04 -1.12 8.22
C VAL A 109 8.64 -1.76 8.27
N PHE A 110 7.69 -1.24 7.52
CA PHE A 110 6.33 -1.78 7.46
C PHE A 110 6.19 -2.95 6.46
N GLY A 111 7.21 -3.21 5.63
CA GLY A 111 7.16 -4.25 4.60
C GLY A 111 6.99 -5.65 5.19
N GLY A 112 7.77 -6.00 6.21
CA GLY A 112 7.65 -7.28 6.90
C GLY A 112 6.28 -7.46 7.56
N TRP A 113 5.77 -6.40 8.18
CA TRP A 113 4.44 -6.35 8.79
C TRP A 113 3.33 -6.65 7.77
N GLN A 114 3.36 -6.01 6.61
CA GLN A 114 2.38 -6.26 5.56
C GLN A 114 2.45 -7.70 5.07
N ILE A 115 3.65 -8.22 4.80
CA ILE A 115 3.81 -9.59 4.31
C ILE A 115 3.30 -10.63 5.33
N ALA A 116 3.64 -10.51 6.61
CA ALA A 116 3.12 -11.39 7.64
C ALA A 116 1.60 -11.26 7.79
N ASN A 117 1.07 -10.05 7.85
CA ASN A 117 -0.36 -9.80 7.92
C ASN A 117 -1.11 -10.47 6.79
N ASN A 118 -0.62 -10.33 5.55
CA ASN A 118 -1.25 -10.89 4.37
C ASN A 118 -1.25 -12.42 4.43
N ALA A 119 -0.11 -13.01 4.83
CA ALA A 119 0.02 -14.45 4.99
C ALA A 119 -0.93 -15.01 6.06
N LEU A 120 -1.14 -14.28 7.16
CA LEU A 120 -1.96 -14.74 8.27
C LEU A 120 -3.44 -14.93 7.91
N TYR A 121 -3.96 -14.31 6.83
CA TYR A 121 -5.35 -14.53 6.38
C TYR A 121 -5.65 -15.99 6.01
N MET A 122 -4.66 -16.74 5.54
CA MET A 122 -4.84 -18.16 5.20
C MET A 122 -4.48 -19.10 6.35
N TYR A 123 -3.97 -18.59 7.47
CA TYR A 123 -3.36 -19.43 8.49
C TYR A 123 -4.36 -20.45 9.09
N GLY A 124 -5.62 -20.07 9.26
CA GLY A 124 -6.67 -20.96 9.74
C GLY A 124 -7.06 -22.08 8.76
N SER A 125 -6.66 -22.01 7.48
CA SER A 125 -6.98 -23.01 6.45
C SER A 125 -5.82 -23.94 6.11
N ILE A 126 -4.66 -23.77 6.74
CA ILE A 126 -3.44 -24.54 6.44
C ILE A 126 -2.97 -25.31 7.68
N ASP A 127 -2.26 -26.41 7.44
CA ASP A 127 -1.47 -27.09 8.47
C ASP A 127 0.00 -26.76 8.25
N VAL A 128 0.55 -25.93 9.14
CA VAL A 128 1.94 -25.48 9.06
C VAL A 128 2.86 -26.54 9.67
N ASP A 129 3.90 -26.93 8.94
CA ASP A 129 4.97 -27.80 9.47
C ASP A 129 6.02 -26.94 10.19
N SER A 130 5.93 -26.85 11.52
CA SER A 130 6.86 -26.04 12.34
C SER A 130 8.33 -26.45 12.20
N THR A 131 8.62 -27.66 11.72
CA THR A 131 10.00 -28.16 11.57
C THR A 131 10.73 -27.56 10.36
N LYS A 132 9.98 -27.05 9.39
CA LYS A 132 10.50 -26.47 8.14
C LYS A 132 10.54 -24.94 8.15
N LEU A 133 10.14 -24.32 9.25
CA LEU A 133 10.08 -22.88 9.37
C LEU A 133 11.47 -22.24 9.34
N PRO A 134 11.60 -21.01 8.80
CA PRO A 134 12.85 -20.26 8.85
C PRO A 134 13.32 -20.04 10.29
N ALA A 135 14.64 -19.98 10.48
CA ALA A 135 15.24 -19.72 11.79
C ALA A 135 14.66 -18.45 12.45
N GLY A 136 14.37 -18.53 13.74
CA GLY A 136 13.82 -17.41 14.53
C GLY A 136 12.30 -17.20 14.39
N THR A 137 11.60 -17.93 13.52
CA THR A 137 10.14 -17.73 13.30
C THR A 137 9.24 -18.69 14.10
N LEU A 138 9.82 -19.71 14.75
CA LEU A 138 9.08 -20.74 15.48
C LEU A 138 8.20 -20.18 16.61
N GLU A 139 8.68 -19.15 17.31
CA GLU A 139 7.92 -18.51 18.38
C GLU A 139 6.69 -17.77 17.83
N LEU A 140 6.87 -17.05 16.72
CA LEU A 140 5.76 -16.37 16.03
C LEU A 140 4.71 -17.37 15.51
N ASP A 141 5.14 -18.51 14.97
CA ASP A 141 4.23 -19.60 14.59
C ASP A 141 3.45 -20.14 15.79
N ARG A 142 4.12 -20.34 16.93
CA ARG A 142 3.45 -20.78 18.17
C ARG A 142 2.39 -19.78 18.62
N GLU A 143 2.68 -18.49 18.56
CA GLU A 143 1.71 -17.43 18.90
C GLU A 143 0.55 -17.39 17.89
N ALA A 144 0.82 -17.60 16.59
CA ALA A 144 -0.21 -17.74 15.57
C ALA A 144 -1.14 -18.92 15.86
N ARG A 145 -0.61 -20.13 16.11
CA ARG A 145 -1.43 -21.30 16.48
C ARG A 145 -2.28 -21.04 17.72
N ALA A 146 -1.68 -20.45 18.75
CA ALA A 146 -2.38 -20.15 19.99
C ALA A 146 -3.54 -19.18 19.76
N PHE A 147 -3.32 -18.13 18.95
CA PHE A 147 -4.36 -17.18 18.57
C PHE A 147 -5.49 -17.87 17.80
N TRP A 148 -5.18 -18.63 16.75
CA TRP A 148 -6.20 -19.30 15.93
C TRP A 148 -6.97 -20.40 16.66
N LYS A 149 -6.36 -21.03 17.68
CA LYS A 149 -7.05 -21.98 18.56
C LYS A 149 -7.99 -21.29 19.55
N LYS A 150 -7.61 -20.12 20.07
CA LYS A 150 -8.34 -19.43 21.14
C LYS A 150 -9.40 -18.47 20.63
N THR A 151 -9.07 -17.69 19.60
CA THR A 151 -9.87 -16.56 19.13
C THR A 151 -9.73 -16.40 17.61
N PRO A 152 -10.13 -17.39 16.79
CA PRO A 152 -10.08 -17.26 15.34
C PRO A 152 -10.98 -16.10 14.88
N PRO A 153 -10.50 -15.21 13.99
CA PRO A 153 -11.33 -14.16 13.42
C PRO A 153 -12.44 -14.76 12.57
N THR A 154 -13.62 -14.18 12.66
CA THR A 154 -14.75 -14.51 11.79
C THR A 154 -14.55 -13.94 10.38
N ALA A 155 -15.35 -14.40 9.42
CA ALA A 155 -15.34 -13.82 8.07
C ALA A 155 -15.69 -12.32 8.10
N ASP A 156 -16.59 -11.92 9.00
CA ASP A 156 -17.02 -10.53 9.15
C ASP A 156 -15.90 -9.66 9.73
N ASP A 157 -15.15 -10.17 10.72
CA ASP A 157 -13.97 -9.48 11.28
C ASP A 157 -12.93 -9.17 10.19
N LEU A 158 -12.66 -10.14 9.31
CA LEU A 158 -11.72 -9.98 8.20
C LEU A 158 -12.27 -9.07 7.09
N ALA A 159 -13.59 -9.01 6.92
CA ALA A 159 -14.27 -8.15 5.96
C ALA A 159 -14.37 -6.69 6.43
N GLU A 160 -14.41 -6.42 7.74
CA GLU A 160 -14.43 -5.07 8.28
C GLU A 160 -13.08 -4.36 8.15
N LEU A 161 -11.98 -5.10 8.31
CA LEU A 161 -10.60 -4.60 8.21
C LEU A 161 -9.82 -5.29 7.08
N PRO A 162 -10.31 -5.22 5.84
CA PRO A 162 -9.78 -6.00 4.75
C PRO A 162 -8.30 -5.70 4.52
N GLY A 163 -7.52 -6.77 4.39
CA GLY A 163 -6.09 -6.70 4.14
C GLY A 163 -5.25 -6.07 5.26
N THR A 164 -5.83 -5.69 6.41
CA THR A 164 -5.11 -5.01 7.50
C THR A 164 -5.44 -5.49 8.91
N PHE A 165 -6.36 -6.46 9.07
CA PHE A 165 -6.79 -7.03 10.35
C PHE A 165 -5.64 -7.32 11.34
N PHE A 166 -4.64 -8.14 10.96
CA PHE A 166 -3.57 -8.58 11.86
C PHE A 166 -2.58 -7.49 12.26
N ILE A 167 -2.58 -6.35 11.56
CA ILE A 167 -1.81 -5.15 11.93
C ILE A 167 -2.65 -4.21 12.80
N LYS A 168 -3.94 -4.06 12.48
CA LYS A 168 -4.80 -3.05 13.13
C LYS A 168 -5.30 -3.52 14.49
N VAL A 169 -5.74 -4.76 14.61
CA VAL A 169 -6.36 -5.28 15.84
C VAL A 169 -5.30 -5.47 16.94
N PRO A 170 -5.41 -4.78 18.09
CA PRO A 170 -4.39 -4.82 19.16
C PRO A 170 -4.11 -6.21 19.74
N THR A 171 -5.13 -7.06 19.76
CA THR A 171 -5.07 -8.42 20.30
C THR A 171 -4.68 -9.47 19.25
N ALA A 172 -4.54 -9.07 17.97
CA ALA A 172 -4.13 -9.96 16.90
C ALA A 172 -2.61 -10.13 16.85
N ILE A 173 -2.18 -11.34 16.48
CA ILE A 173 -0.83 -11.93 16.55
C ILE A 173 0.34 -10.92 16.51
N LEU A 174 0.40 -10.00 15.55
CA LEU A 174 1.58 -9.17 15.29
C LEU A 174 1.83 -8.08 16.36
N LYS A 175 0.79 -7.56 17.02
CA LYS A 175 0.99 -6.51 18.04
C LYS A 175 1.45 -7.08 19.39
N PRO A 176 0.88 -8.18 19.92
CA PRO A 176 1.41 -8.86 21.09
C PRO A 176 2.86 -9.33 20.91
N TYR A 177 3.20 -9.89 19.74
CA TYR A 177 4.57 -10.28 19.44
C TYR A 177 5.52 -9.06 19.44
N LEU A 178 5.11 -7.93 18.84
CA LEU A 178 5.85 -6.67 18.94
C LEU A 178 6.01 -6.20 20.39
N SER A 179 4.96 -6.26 21.23
CA SER A 179 5.08 -5.82 22.62
C SER A 179 6.06 -6.67 23.43
N LYS A 180 6.23 -7.94 23.06
CA LYS A 180 7.14 -8.88 23.73
C LYS A 180 8.59 -8.76 23.25
N HIS A 181 8.80 -8.54 21.95
CA HIS A 181 10.11 -8.61 21.28
C HIS A 181 10.60 -7.30 20.69
N GLY A 182 9.71 -6.32 20.54
CA GLY A 182 10.06 -4.96 20.19
C GLY A 182 10.79 -4.29 21.34
N TRP A 183 11.50 -3.21 21.05
CA TRP A 183 12.10 -2.34 22.05
C TRP A 183 11.03 -1.53 22.81
N ALA A 184 10.14 -2.23 23.53
CA ALA A 184 8.97 -1.72 24.24
C ALA A 184 9.29 -0.70 25.35
N ASN A 185 10.58 -0.44 25.60
CA ASN A 185 11.07 0.46 26.64
C ASN A 185 11.63 1.78 26.11
N LEU A 186 11.54 2.07 24.80
CA LEU A 186 12.03 3.33 24.24
C LEU A 186 10.90 4.37 24.16
N PRO A 187 10.95 5.47 24.95
CA PRO A 187 9.92 6.50 24.92
C PRO A 187 9.92 7.28 23.60
N GLY A 188 8.73 7.65 23.12
CA GLY A 188 8.53 8.56 21.99
C GLY A 188 8.54 7.91 20.59
N ALA A 189 8.34 8.75 19.57
CA ALA A 189 8.22 8.32 18.17
C ALA A 189 9.45 7.57 17.62
N PRO A 190 10.71 7.94 17.95
CA PRO A 190 11.89 7.18 17.52
C PRO A 190 11.88 5.75 18.07
N GLY A 191 11.53 5.57 19.35
CA GLY A 191 11.41 4.25 19.98
C GLY A 191 10.34 3.38 19.33
N GLY A 192 9.21 3.98 18.95
CA GLY A 192 8.17 3.31 18.17
C GLY A 192 8.67 2.81 16.82
N PHE A 193 9.28 3.68 16.01
CA PHE A 193 9.82 3.28 14.69
C PHE A 193 10.85 2.16 14.81
N GLN A 194 11.73 2.28 15.80
CA GLN A 194 12.76 1.31 16.13
C GLN A 194 12.18 -0.06 16.51
N ALA A 195 11.16 -0.09 17.38
CA ALA A 195 10.50 -1.33 17.78
C ALA A 195 9.76 -2.01 16.61
N TRP A 196 9.12 -1.23 15.73
CA TRP A 196 8.50 -1.78 14.53
C TRP A 196 9.55 -2.39 13.58
N GLY A 197 10.73 -1.77 13.50
CA GLY A 197 11.88 -2.22 12.72
C GLY A 197 12.45 -3.54 13.21
N SER A 198 12.58 -3.72 14.53
CA SER A 198 13.25 -4.89 15.10
C SER A 198 12.53 -6.21 14.80
N VAL A 199 11.20 -6.21 14.68
CA VAL A 199 10.41 -7.42 14.39
C VAL A 199 10.13 -7.62 12.90
N SER A 200 10.30 -6.58 12.08
CA SER A 200 9.97 -6.62 10.65
C SER A 200 10.70 -7.73 9.87
N PRO A 201 12.02 -8.00 10.08
CA PRO A 201 12.69 -9.10 9.39
C PRO A 201 12.10 -10.48 9.70
N ILE A 202 11.72 -10.74 10.96
CA ILE A 202 11.09 -12.00 11.37
C ILE A 202 9.71 -12.14 10.71
N TYR A 203 8.92 -11.06 10.67
CA TYR A 203 7.62 -11.03 10.00
C TYR A 203 7.76 -11.28 8.50
N ASN A 204 8.75 -10.63 7.87
CA ASN A 204 9.05 -10.82 6.46
C ASN A 204 9.43 -12.27 6.14
N ALA A 205 10.34 -12.86 6.91
CA ALA A 205 10.78 -14.24 6.73
C ALA A 205 9.62 -15.23 6.90
N TYR A 206 8.84 -15.08 7.96
CA TYR A 206 7.70 -15.94 8.27
C TYR A 206 6.59 -15.82 7.21
N GLY A 207 6.15 -14.60 6.89
CA GLY A 207 5.08 -14.38 5.93
C GLY A 207 5.48 -14.81 4.51
N LYS A 208 6.72 -14.54 4.07
CA LYS A 208 7.22 -15.03 2.77
C LYS A 208 7.21 -16.54 2.70
N TRP A 209 7.72 -17.20 3.73
CA TRP A 209 7.76 -18.66 3.77
C TRP A 209 6.34 -19.24 3.65
N LEU A 210 5.39 -18.72 4.43
CA LEU A 210 4.00 -19.15 4.36
C LEU A 210 3.41 -18.96 2.94
N ILE A 211 3.56 -17.78 2.33
CA ILE A 211 3.03 -17.49 1.00
C ILE A 211 3.63 -18.43 -0.06
N GLN A 212 4.94 -18.70 0.03
CA GLN A 212 5.64 -19.56 -0.92
C GLN A 212 5.24 -21.04 -0.80
N HIS A 213 4.94 -21.51 0.42
CA HIS A 213 4.56 -22.90 0.66
C HIS A 213 3.07 -23.17 0.44
N TYR A 214 2.21 -22.15 0.62
CA TYR A 214 0.76 -22.27 0.49
C TYR A 214 0.17 -21.22 -0.49
N PRO A 215 0.64 -21.14 -1.75
CA PRO A 215 0.27 -20.05 -2.66
C PRO A 215 -1.21 -20.07 -3.06
N LEU A 216 -1.82 -21.27 -3.16
CA LEU A 216 -3.25 -21.41 -3.49
C LEU A 216 -4.15 -20.90 -2.35
N GLU A 217 -3.78 -21.24 -1.11
CA GLU A 217 -4.51 -20.79 0.08
C GLU A 217 -4.35 -19.29 0.29
N PHE A 218 -3.17 -18.75 0.00
CA PHE A 218 -2.92 -17.31 -0.03
C PHE A 218 -3.79 -16.60 -1.07
N ALA A 219 -3.86 -17.15 -2.29
CA ALA A 219 -4.69 -16.60 -3.35
C ALA A 219 -6.18 -16.60 -2.95
N ARG A 220 -6.65 -17.70 -2.35
CA ARG A 220 -8.05 -17.85 -1.94
C ARG A 220 -8.45 -16.96 -0.78
N HIS A 221 -7.61 -16.83 0.25
CA HIS A 221 -8.00 -16.16 1.50
C HIS A 221 -7.57 -14.68 1.56
N TYR A 222 -6.45 -14.32 0.92
CA TYR A 222 -5.96 -12.96 0.89
C TYR A 222 -6.19 -12.27 -0.46
N MET A 223 -5.72 -12.84 -1.57
CA MET A 223 -5.79 -12.15 -2.87
C MET A 223 -7.24 -11.98 -3.32
N TRP A 224 -8.07 -13.01 -3.20
CA TRP A 224 -9.48 -12.94 -3.60
C TRP A 224 -10.27 -11.91 -2.79
N LEU A 225 -10.02 -11.81 -1.49
CA LEU A 225 -10.58 -10.76 -0.65
C LEU A 225 -10.20 -9.38 -1.19
N ASN A 226 -8.92 -9.16 -1.50
CA ASN A 226 -8.46 -7.89 -2.06
C ASN A 226 -8.98 -7.62 -3.48
N VAL A 227 -9.19 -8.64 -4.31
CA VAL A 227 -9.85 -8.50 -5.62
C VAL A 227 -11.27 -8.00 -5.45
N LYS A 228 -12.04 -8.57 -4.52
CA LYS A 228 -13.40 -8.07 -4.21
C LYS A 228 -13.38 -6.60 -3.79
N ASN A 229 -12.46 -6.25 -2.89
CA ASN A 229 -12.31 -4.88 -2.41
C ASN A 229 -11.79 -3.92 -3.47
N TYR A 230 -11.05 -4.42 -4.47
CA TYR A 230 -10.65 -3.61 -5.60
C TYR A 230 -11.86 -3.24 -6.46
N PHE A 231 -12.77 -4.16 -6.75
CA PHE A 231 -13.97 -3.85 -7.53
C PHE A 231 -15.01 -3.05 -6.73
N ILE A 232 -15.23 -3.39 -5.46
CA ILE A 232 -16.19 -2.75 -4.57
C ILE A 232 -15.43 -2.28 -3.33
N PRO A 233 -14.78 -1.10 -3.38
CA PRO A 233 -13.96 -0.63 -2.28
C PRO A 233 -14.81 -0.17 -1.10
N HIS A 234 -14.27 -0.38 0.10
CA HIS A 234 -14.81 0.25 1.31
C HIS A 234 -14.54 1.75 1.24
N LEU A 235 -15.41 2.55 1.86
CA LEU A 235 -15.21 4.00 1.91
C LEU A 235 -13.99 4.40 2.75
N GLU A 236 -13.55 3.55 3.69
CA GLU A 236 -12.44 3.85 4.59
C GLU A 236 -12.53 5.26 5.20
N LYS A 237 -11.54 6.13 4.92
CA LYS A 237 -11.48 7.53 5.36
C LYS A 237 -12.59 8.40 4.77
N PHE A 238 -13.21 7.96 3.68
CA PHE A 238 -14.36 8.62 3.07
C PHE A 238 -15.68 8.34 3.79
N GLY A 239 -15.76 7.30 4.64
CA GLY A 239 -17.00 6.93 5.33
C GLY A 239 -17.41 7.91 6.43
N SER A 240 -16.45 8.53 7.11
CA SER A 240 -16.73 9.46 8.22
C SER A 240 -15.64 10.53 8.30
N TYR A 241 -16.03 11.78 8.52
CA TYR A 241 -15.10 12.88 8.71
C TYR A 241 -14.21 12.64 9.93
N ASN A 242 -12.91 12.94 9.79
CA ASN A 242 -11.88 12.71 10.81
C ASN A 242 -11.99 11.31 11.46
N ILE A 243 -12.30 10.28 10.66
CA ILE A 243 -12.46 8.88 11.11
C ILE A 243 -13.43 8.69 12.29
N GLY A 244 -14.41 9.58 12.43
CA GLY A 244 -15.38 9.55 13.52
C GLY A 244 -14.95 10.26 14.79
N MET A 245 -13.71 10.77 14.85
CA MET A 245 -13.18 11.47 16.02
C MET A 245 -13.55 12.95 16.00
N ARG A 246 -13.82 13.53 17.17
CA ARG A 246 -14.12 14.97 17.33
C ARG A 246 -12.87 15.83 17.55
N GLU A 247 -11.74 15.19 17.74
CA GLU A 247 -10.48 15.83 18.04
C GLU A 247 -9.40 15.32 17.10
N VAL A 248 -8.45 16.19 16.78
CA VAL A 248 -7.17 15.78 16.20
C VAL A 248 -6.21 15.41 17.33
N TRP A 249 -5.36 14.42 17.06
CA TRP A 249 -4.18 14.11 17.86
C TRP A 249 -3.24 15.32 18.06
N ASP A 250 -2.60 15.39 19.23
CA ASP A 250 -1.71 16.48 19.62
C ASP A 250 -0.60 16.82 18.61
N PRO A 251 0.08 15.83 17.96
CA PRO A 251 1.10 16.14 16.97
C PRO A 251 0.58 16.99 15.80
N ALA A 252 -0.65 16.79 15.34
CA ALA A 252 -1.21 17.63 14.29
C ALA A 252 -1.49 19.04 14.78
N LYS A 253 -2.03 19.20 16.00
CA LYS A 253 -2.22 20.54 16.57
C LYS A 253 -0.90 21.29 16.68
N ILE A 254 0.15 20.63 17.15
CA ILE A 254 1.48 21.22 17.27
C ILE A 254 2.01 21.59 15.87
N TRP A 255 1.96 20.66 14.92
CA TRP A 255 2.48 20.85 13.57
C TRP A 255 1.79 22.00 12.82
N PHE A 256 0.46 22.06 12.90
CA PHE A 256 -0.34 23.09 12.24
C PHE A 256 -0.59 24.34 13.10
N ASN A 257 0.04 24.42 14.28
CA ASN A 257 -0.12 25.50 15.24
C ASN A 257 -1.60 25.82 15.53
N MET A 258 -2.41 24.78 15.75
CA MET A 258 -3.85 24.93 15.97
C MET A 258 -4.14 25.44 17.39
N LYS A 259 -5.12 26.33 17.52
CA LYS A 259 -5.55 26.84 18.84
C LYS A 259 -6.20 25.76 19.71
N SER A 260 -6.84 24.78 19.09
CA SER A 260 -7.57 23.69 19.74
C SER A 260 -7.41 22.38 18.97
N ASN A 261 -7.54 21.24 19.66
CA ASN A 261 -7.65 19.92 19.04
C ASN A 261 -9.06 19.65 18.49
N GLN A 262 -10.07 20.44 18.92
CA GLN A 262 -11.45 20.25 18.51
C GLN A 262 -11.62 20.60 17.03
N ILE A 263 -12.29 19.73 16.29
CA ILE A 263 -12.62 19.97 14.89
C ILE A 263 -13.97 20.70 14.77
N THR A 264 -14.08 21.58 13.79
CA THR A 264 -15.37 22.19 13.44
C THR A 264 -16.18 21.22 12.60
N LEU A 265 -17.36 20.83 13.08
CA LEU A 265 -18.26 19.89 12.42
C LEU A 265 -19.34 20.63 11.64
N ILE A 266 -19.01 21.08 10.43
CA ILE A 266 -19.98 21.62 9.49
C ILE A 266 -19.71 20.97 8.14
N PRO A 267 -20.50 19.98 7.68
CA PRO A 267 -21.66 19.32 8.31
C PRO A 267 -21.29 18.21 9.31
N SER A 268 -22.23 17.31 9.65
CA SER A 268 -22.03 16.23 10.63
C SER A 268 -20.95 15.21 10.20
N ILE A 269 -20.39 14.49 11.18
CA ILE A 269 -19.34 13.47 10.98
C ILE A 269 -19.70 12.44 9.90
N GLN A 270 -20.98 12.05 9.82
CA GLN A 270 -21.45 10.99 8.92
C GLN A 270 -21.86 11.50 7.53
N PHE A 271 -21.97 12.82 7.35
CA PHE A 271 -22.40 13.41 6.09
C PHE A 271 -21.56 12.95 4.90
N GLN A 272 -20.25 12.81 5.12
CA GLN A 272 -19.32 12.34 4.10
C GLN A 272 -19.67 10.93 3.60
N GLY A 273 -19.99 10.01 4.52
CA GLY A 273 -20.42 8.65 4.18
C GLY A 273 -21.71 8.64 3.38
N TYR A 274 -22.68 9.50 3.72
CA TYR A 274 -23.93 9.64 2.96
C TYR A 274 -23.73 10.23 1.56
N ILE A 275 -22.69 11.02 1.32
CA ILE A 275 -22.35 11.47 -0.05
C ILE A 275 -21.69 10.33 -0.83
N PHE A 276 -20.74 9.64 -0.20
CA PHE A 276 -19.91 8.66 -0.90
C PHE A 276 -20.48 7.24 -0.93
N PHE A 277 -21.63 6.95 -0.31
CA PHE A 277 -22.20 5.59 -0.27
C PHE A 277 -22.33 4.92 -1.65
N ILE A 278 -22.55 5.72 -2.71
CA ILE A 278 -22.70 5.23 -4.09
C ILE A 278 -21.36 5.02 -4.82
N PHE A 279 -20.27 5.57 -4.30
CA PHE A 279 -18.96 5.54 -4.97
C PHE A 279 -18.39 4.13 -5.20
N PRO A 280 -18.57 3.14 -4.29
CA PRO A 280 -18.12 1.78 -4.56
C PRO A 280 -18.75 1.19 -5.84
N LEU A 281 -20.02 1.50 -6.11
CA LEU A 281 -20.69 1.07 -7.34
C LEU A 281 -20.16 1.79 -8.58
N PHE A 282 -19.86 3.10 -8.49
CA PHE A 282 -19.20 3.81 -9.59
C PHE A 282 -17.80 3.25 -9.85
N PHE A 283 -17.05 2.89 -8.80
CA PHE A 283 -15.74 2.28 -8.96
C PHE A 283 -15.82 0.92 -9.65
N MET A 284 -16.80 0.09 -9.26
CA MET A 284 -17.07 -1.18 -9.92
C MET A 284 -17.39 -0.98 -11.41
N ALA A 285 -18.29 -0.04 -11.72
CA ALA A 285 -18.69 0.28 -13.10
C ALA A 285 -17.49 0.75 -13.95
N LEU A 286 -16.62 1.59 -13.38
CA LEU A 286 -15.40 2.05 -14.05
C LEU A 286 -14.43 0.88 -14.32
N ASN A 287 -14.24 -0.03 -13.37
CA ASN A 287 -13.38 -1.19 -13.59
C ASN A 287 -13.92 -2.12 -14.67
N ILE A 288 -15.23 -2.37 -14.70
CA ILE A 288 -15.88 -3.15 -15.76
C ILE A 288 -15.72 -2.45 -17.12
N PHE A 289 -15.93 -1.13 -17.16
CA PHE A 289 -15.74 -0.35 -18.37
C PHE A 289 -14.32 -0.44 -18.90
N PHE A 290 -13.30 -0.21 -18.06
CA PHE A 290 -11.89 -0.29 -18.48
C PHE A 290 -11.47 -1.71 -18.87
N ALA A 291 -11.97 -2.75 -18.19
CA ALA A 291 -11.75 -4.13 -18.60
C ALA A 291 -12.35 -4.40 -19.99
N GLY A 292 -13.56 -3.90 -20.26
CA GLY A 292 -14.18 -3.93 -21.58
C GLY A 292 -13.35 -3.22 -22.64
N CYS A 293 -12.81 -2.03 -22.35
CA CYS A 293 -11.92 -1.31 -23.26
C CYS A 293 -10.64 -2.10 -23.58
N VAL A 294 -10.03 -2.76 -22.58
CA VAL A 294 -8.84 -3.60 -22.79
C VAL A 294 -9.18 -4.81 -23.67
N ILE A 295 -10.29 -5.50 -23.40
CA ILE A 295 -10.73 -6.65 -24.22
C ILE A 295 -10.97 -6.19 -25.66
N PHE A 296 -11.72 -5.10 -25.87
CA PHE A 296 -11.99 -4.54 -27.18
C PHE A 296 -10.71 -4.19 -27.94
N PHE A 297 -9.77 -3.50 -27.27
CA PHE A 297 -8.48 -3.15 -27.85
C PHE A 297 -7.68 -4.39 -28.27
N LEU A 298 -7.63 -5.43 -27.42
CA LEU A 298 -6.92 -6.66 -27.73
C LEU A 298 -7.58 -7.44 -28.87
N THR A 299 -8.92 -7.45 -28.98
CA THR A 299 -9.61 -8.14 -30.07
C THR A 299 -9.44 -7.42 -31.41
N GLU A 300 -9.58 -6.10 -31.46
CA GLU A 300 -9.44 -5.33 -32.71
C GLU A 300 -8.00 -5.34 -33.24
N VAL A 301 -7.00 -5.22 -32.35
CA VAL A 301 -5.58 -5.32 -32.74
C VAL A 301 -5.27 -6.69 -33.36
N VAL A 302 -5.90 -7.77 -32.89
CA VAL A 302 -5.71 -9.12 -33.46
C VAL A 302 -6.29 -9.25 -34.88
N TYR A 303 -7.26 -8.43 -35.27
CA TYR A 303 -7.82 -8.44 -36.64
C TYR A 303 -7.10 -7.49 -37.61
N THR A 304 -6.17 -6.66 -37.14
CA THR A 304 -5.49 -5.65 -37.98
C THR A 304 -4.03 -6.02 -38.31
N PHE A 305 -3.60 -7.25 -37.98
CA PHE A 305 -2.32 -7.85 -38.36
C PHE A 305 -2.53 -9.16 -39.13
#